data_AF-A0A842VT99-F1
#
_entry.id   AF-A0A842VT99-F1
#
_cell.length_a   1.000
_cell.length_b   1.000
_cell.length_c   1.000
_cell.angle_alpha   90.00
_cell.angle_beta   90.00
_cell.angle_gamma   90.00
#
_symmetry.space_group_name_H-M   'P 1'
#
loop_
_entity.id
_entity.type
_entity.pdbx_description
1 polymer ?
#
loop_
_entity_poly.entity_id
_entity_poly.type
_entity_poly.pdbx_seq_one_letter_code
_entity_poly.pdbx_strand_id
1 'polypeptide(L)'
;MKHNMKLYFSFLPDTFDLCSYFVKIMANLNSPISSDFKDYLVKMHLGNNPETLIQEYRTPSSALKNYLNNLLNTNFRLENMMESNIQDIENSFKQFTNSLESRMSIFFFLGVFIPLGLSLSLIISSYNPILFFVVLLLFFFVLRGLTRSFIRKNSFLLSISLYDSKEIREEYQDFLKFLSLLSINLLHFNPENAIIKAYENTSRSFQEFLFPIVLKLKTFNYSLESFLAQLFDSLKGKKTQLLCESLNIMLTNDSYNAAINLKAIIKTIKRHLLLEQERTNIIKGQNFKVKVFQFILPLIVGIFSGILPIMTKMVADFDYDIGMLSLPFEISNLTQMELILLIIMQIVCVLISCIYFSRSIGDKMKVINLITILLIFICSYALSSVFINLFTLNLI
;
A
#
# COMPACT_ATOMS: atom_id res chain seq x y z
N MET A 1 7.51 -5.30 -10.32
CA MET A 1 7.92 -5.85 -11.64
C MET A 1 9.44 -5.95 -11.79
N LYS A 2 10.19 -4.83 -11.83
CA LYS A 2 11.67 -4.81 -11.79
C LYS A 2 12.30 -5.70 -10.69
N HIS A 3 11.67 -5.74 -9.50
CA HIS A 3 12.14 -6.53 -8.35
C HIS A 3 11.86 -8.02 -8.46
N ASN A 4 10.63 -8.42 -8.82
CA ASN A 4 10.29 -9.83 -9.02
C ASN A 4 11.12 -10.46 -10.14
N MET A 5 11.51 -9.67 -11.15
CA MET A 5 12.33 -10.13 -12.26
C MET A 5 13.82 -10.28 -11.95
N LYS A 6 14.42 -9.40 -11.12
CA LYS A 6 15.78 -9.62 -10.62
C LYS A 6 15.87 -10.89 -9.78
N LEU A 7 14.90 -11.10 -8.91
CA LEU A 7 14.75 -12.33 -8.14
C LEU A 7 14.56 -13.53 -9.08
N TYR A 8 13.93 -13.28 -10.23
CA TYR A 8 13.75 -14.29 -11.26
C TYR A 8 15.03 -14.70 -12.01
N PHE A 9 15.87 -13.72 -12.35
CA PHE A 9 17.18 -13.99 -12.96
C PHE A 9 18.13 -14.73 -12.05
N SER A 10 17.99 -14.53 -10.74
CA SER A 10 18.76 -15.35 -9.81
C SER A 10 18.41 -16.83 -9.82
N PHE A 11 17.35 -17.23 -10.52
CA PHE A 11 16.92 -18.61 -10.58
C PHE A 11 17.58 -19.47 -11.68
N LEU A 12 18.30 -18.85 -12.61
CA LEU A 12 18.72 -19.52 -13.84
C LEU A 12 20.23 -19.83 -13.82
N PRO A 13 20.65 -21.02 -14.26
CA PRO A 13 22.06 -21.38 -14.43
C PRO A 13 22.75 -20.50 -15.50
N ASP A 14 24.07 -20.31 -15.37
CA ASP A 14 24.89 -19.51 -16.31
C ASP A 14 24.94 -20.06 -17.76
N THR A 15 24.37 -21.25 -17.99
CA THR A 15 24.39 -21.97 -19.28
C THR A 15 23.18 -21.68 -20.17
N PHE A 16 22.14 -21.02 -19.65
CA PHE A 16 20.93 -20.71 -20.43
C PHE A 16 21.05 -19.37 -21.15
N ASP A 17 20.38 -19.24 -22.29
CA ASP A 17 20.10 -17.94 -22.89
C ASP A 17 19.10 -17.18 -21.99
N LEU A 18 19.65 -16.55 -20.94
CA LEU A 18 18.92 -15.84 -19.89
C LEU A 18 18.00 -14.76 -20.48
N CYS A 19 18.42 -14.17 -21.61
CA CYS A 19 17.69 -13.18 -22.34
C CYS A 19 16.41 -13.78 -22.97
N SER A 20 16.52 -14.95 -23.58
CA SER A 20 15.36 -15.67 -24.12
C SER A 20 14.35 -16.05 -23.03
N TYR A 21 14.85 -16.49 -21.87
CA TYR A 21 14.03 -16.90 -20.75
C TYR A 21 13.33 -15.71 -20.08
N PHE A 22 13.99 -14.54 -20.03
CA PHE A 22 13.37 -13.28 -19.60
C PHE A 22 12.10 -12.98 -20.36
N VAL A 23 12.18 -13.06 -21.69
CA VAL A 23 11.06 -12.74 -22.57
C VAL A 23 9.90 -13.70 -22.32
N LYS A 24 10.21 -14.98 -22.12
CA LYS A 24 9.23 -16.02 -21.78
C LYS A 24 8.53 -15.75 -20.45
N ILE A 25 9.26 -15.42 -19.39
CA ILE A 25 8.67 -15.05 -18.09
C ILE A 25 7.78 -13.82 -18.26
N MET A 26 8.28 -12.79 -18.95
CA MET A 26 7.60 -11.51 -19.12
C MET A 26 6.28 -11.62 -19.86
N ALA A 27 6.24 -12.45 -20.90
CA ALA A 27 5.04 -12.73 -21.68
C ALA A 27 3.95 -13.40 -20.82
N ASN A 28 4.33 -14.16 -19.79
CA ASN A 28 3.41 -14.90 -18.93
C ASN A 28 2.94 -14.10 -17.69
N LEU A 29 3.48 -12.91 -17.44
CA LEU A 29 3.05 -12.07 -16.33
C LEU A 29 1.65 -11.48 -16.57
N ASN A 30 0.82 -11.39 -15.53
CA ASN A 30 -0.40 -10.57 -15.55
C ASN A 30 -0.04 -9.09 -15.35
N SER A 31 0.55 -8.46 -16.36
CA SER A 31 0.90 -7.04 -16.34
C SER A 31 0.61 -6.38 -17.68
N PRO A 32 0.44 -5.04 -17.73
CA PRO A 32 0.22 -4.33 -19.00
C PRO A 32 1.37 -4.51 -20.01
N ILE A 33 2.54 -4.93 -19.54
CA ILE A 33 3.75 -5.10 -20.34
C ILE A 33 3.77 -6.50 -20.99
N SER A 34 2.96 -7.45 -20.53
CA SER A 34 3.04 -8.82 -21.04
C SER A 34 2.50 -8.99 -22.46
N SER A 35 1.64 -8.10 -22.95
CA SER A 35 1.24 -8.06 -24.37
C SER A 35 2.46 -7.90 -25.27
N ASP A 36 3.30 -6.92 -24.94
CA ASP A 36 4.45 -6.55 -25.76
C ASP A 36 5.49 -7.67 -25.75
N PHE A 37 5.65 -8.34 -24.60
CA PHE A 37 6.56 -9.46 -24.48
C PHE A 37 6.02 -10.76 -25.09
N LYS A 38 4.70 -10.95 -25.19
CA LYS A 38 4.12 -12.05 -25.99
C LYS A 38 4.45 -11.87 -27.47
N ASP A 39 4.37 -10.66 -27.98
CA ASP A 39 4.77 -10.35 -29.36
C ASP A 39 6.27 -10.60 -29.58
N TYR A 40 7.10 -10.27 -28.59
CA TYR A 40 8.54 -10.57 -28.65
C TYR A 40 8.82 -12.07 -28.63
N LEU A 41 8.04 -12.84 -27.86
CA LEU A 41 8.14 -14.30 -27.83
C LEU A 41 7.82 -14.91 -29.21
N VAL A 42 6.79 -14.39 -29.89
CA VAL A 42 6.49 -14.77 -31.28
C VAL A 42 7.65 -14.40 -32.22
N LYS A 43 8.20 -13.19 -32.11
CA LYS A 43 9.34 -12.75 -32.95
C LYS A 43 10.60 -13.58 -32.70
N MET A 44 10.85 -14.00 -31.47
CA MET A 44 11.96 -14.91 -31.16
C MET A 44 11.77 -16.28 -31.80
N HIS A 45 10.55 -16.82 -31.81
CA HIS A 45 10.25 -18.07 -32.52
C HIS A 45 10.43 -17.95 -34.04
N LEU A 46 10.36 -16.74 -34.59
CA LEU A 46 10.67 -16.45 -35.99
C LEU A 46 12.18 -16.24 -36.26
N GLY A 47 13.03 -16.40 -35.24
CA GLY A 47 14.49 -16.30 -35.37
C GLY A 47 15.09 -14.94 -35.00
N ASN A 48 14.29 -13.99 -34.50
CA ASN A 48 14.82 -12.70 -34.05
C ASN A 48 15.57 -12.84 -32.71
N ASN A 49 16.71 -12.15 -32.61
CA ASN A 49 17.54 -12.18 -31.43
C ASN A 49 16.84 -11.48 -30.22
N PRO A 50 16.79 -12.10 -29.03
CA PRO A 50 16.08 -11.57 -27.87
C PRO A 50 16.72 -10.29 -27.30
N GLU A 51 18.04 -10.13 -27.35
CA GLU A 51 18.72 -8.90 -26.90
C GLU A 51 18.26 -7.69 -27.72
N THR A 52 18.18 -7.85 -29.05
CA THR A 52 17.75 -6.77 -29.96
C THR A 52 16.31 -6.35 -29.69
N LEU A 53 15.41 -7.32 -29.45
CA LEU A 53 14.00 -7.06 -29.13
C LEU A 53 13.86 -6.30 -27.81
N ILE A 54 14.64 -6.66 -26.78
CA ILE A 54 14.62 -5.94 -25.49
C ILE A 54 15.21 -4.53 -25.63
N GLN A 55 16.27 -4.36 -26.43
CA GLN A 55 16.91 -3.06 -26.65
C GLN A 55 15.96 -2.08 -27.37
N GLU A 56 15.13 -2.58 -28.27
CA GLU A 56 14.12 -1.80 -28.98
C GLU A 56 12.86 -1.50 -28.16
N TYR A 57 12.73 -2.09 -26.96
CA TYR A 57 11.55 -1.93 -26.12
C TYR A 57 11.35 -0.49 -25.66
N ARG A 58 10.24 0.12 -26.11
CA ARG A 58 9.87 1.49 -25.76
C ARG A 58 8.93 1.50 -24.58
N THR A 59 9.43 1.95 -23.43
CA THR A 59 8.63 2.17 -22.22
C THR A 59 8.65 3.64 -21.79
N PRO A 60 7.51 4.19 -21.34
CA PRO A 60 7.48 5.52 -20.74
C PRO A 60 8.18 5.57 -19.36
N SER A 61 8.49 4.41 -18.77
CA SER A 61 9.18 4.32 -17.48
C SER A 61 10.70 4.35 -17.64
N SER A 62 11.33 5.47 -17.29
CA SER A 62 12.80 5.58 -17.26
C SER A 62 13.45 4.53 -16.35
N ALA A 63 12.79 4.15 -15.26
CA ALA A 63 13.29 3.14 -14.33
C ALA A 63 13.31 1.72 -14.92
N LEU A 64 12.33 1.40 -15.78
CA LEU A 64 12.28 0.12 -16.51
C LEU A 64 13.28 0.13 -17.66
N LYS A 65 13.38 1.23 -18.41
CA LYS A 65 14.40 1.38 -19.46
C LYS A 65 15.81 1.20 -18.92
N ASN A 66 16.14 1.88 -17.82
CA ASN A 66 17.44 1.73 -17.16
C ASN A 66 17.65 0.31 -16.62
N TYR A 67 16.58 -0.40 -16.24
CA TYR A 67 16.69 -1.79 -15.83
C TYR A 67 17.06 -2.71 -16.99
N LEU A 68 16.33 -2.61 -18.11
CA LEU A 68 16.57 -3.42 -19.30
C LEU A 68 17.96 -3.15 -19.85
N ASN A 69 18.37 -1.89 -19.94
CA ASN A 69 19.72 -1.53 -20.36
C ASN A 69 20.78 -2.10 -19.43
N ASN A 70 20.56 -2.09 -18.12
CA ASN A 70 21.51 -2.70 -17.18
C ASN A 70 21.55 -4.23 -17.32
N LEU A 71 20.42 -4.90 -17.60
CA LEU A 71 20.40 -6.34 -17.88
C LEU A 71 21.21 -6.68 -19.13
N LEU A 72 20.99 -5.93 -20.21
CA LEU A 72 21.74 -6.08 -21.46
C LEU A 72 23.23 -5.80 -21.26
N ASN A 73 23.59 -4.70 -20.61
CA ASN A 73 24.98 -4.32 -20.36
C ASN A 73 25.74 -5.32 -19.47
N THR A 74 25.02 -6.06 -18.63
CA THR A 74 25.61 -7.09 -17.77
C THR A 74 25.61 -8.47 -18.42
N ASN A 75 25.14 -8.61 -19.66
CA ASN A 75 24.87 -9.91 -20.31
C ASN A 75 24.12 -10.86 -19.38
N PHE A 76 23.18 -10.32 -18.61
CA PHE A 76 22.43 -11.05 -17.59
C PHE A 76 23.29 -11.74 -16.50
N ARG A 77 24.57 -11.38 -16.32
CA ARG A 77 25.45 -11.99 -15.32
C ARG A 77 24.99 -11.72 -13.88
N LEU A 78 24.90 -12.79 -13.10
CA LEU A 78 24.25 -12.90 -11.79
C LEU A 78 25.02 -12.18 -10.66
N GLU A 79 26.35 -12.23 -10.68
CA GLU A 79 27.24 -11.71 -9.62
C GLU A 79 27.13 -10.19 -9.42
N ASN A 80 26.85 -9.43 -10.48
CA ASN A 80 26.70 -7.97 -10.42
C ASN A 80 25.29 -7.51 -9.97
N MET A 81 24.32 -8.44 -9.83
CA MET A 81 22.92 -8.09 -9.55
C MET A 81 22.53 -8.17 -8.07
N MET A 82 23.18 -9.02 -7.28
CA MET A 82 22.67 -9.47 -5.96
C MET A 82 23.10 -8.62 -4.75
N GLU A 83 24.35 -8.17 -4.64
CA GLU A 83 24.85 -7.65 -3.36
C GLU A 83 24.69 -6.13 -3.16
N SER A 84 24.95 -5.31 -4.18
CA SER A 84 24.83 -3.85 -4.07
C SER A 84 23.38 -3.35 -4.04
N ASN A 85 22.43 -4.12 -4.56
CA ASN A 85 21.07 -3.62 -4.79
C ASN A 85 20.09 -3.82 -3.62
N ILE A 86 20.31 -4.77 -2.70
CA ILE A 86 19.31 -5.06 -1.66
C ILE A 86 19.22 -3.91 -0.66
N GLN A 87 20.36 -3.32 -0.30
CA GLN A 87 20.41 -2.15 0.58
C GLN A 87 19.77 -0.92 -0.07
N ASP A 88 19.99 -0.71 -1.37
CA ASP A 88 19.34 0.35 -2.13
C ASP A 88 17.83 0.14 -2.24
N ILE A 89 17.38 -1.10 -2.35
CA ILE A 89 15.95 -1.44 -2.34
C ILE A 89 15.35 -1.10 -0.98
N GLU A 90 15.99 -1.46 0.12
CA GLU A 90 15.52 -1.07 1.46
C GLU A 90 15.52 0.43 1.67
N ASN A 91 16.59 1.11 1.24
CA ASN A 91 16.68 2.56 1.36
C ASN A 91 15.57 3.23 0.55
N SER A 92 15.34 2.80 -0.69
CA SER A 92 14.25 3.32 -1.52
C SER A 92 12.87 3.01 -0.94
N PHE A 93 12.70 1.85 -0.30
CA PHE A 93 11.47 1.44 0.37
C PHE A 93 11.21 2.28 1.62
N LYS A 94 12.24 2.50 2.45
CA LYS A 94 12.18 3.34 3.65
C LYS A 94 11.93 4.80 3.27
N GLN A 95 12.61 5.32 2.25
CA GLN A 95 12.37 6.66 1.71
C GLN A 95 10.93 6.81 1.21
N PHE A 96 10.42 5.84 0.44
CA PHE A 96 9.05 5.86 -0.04
C PHE A 96 8.05 5.86 1.13
N THR A 97 8.26 4.98 2.12
CA THR A 97 7.40 4.86 3.31
C THR A 97 7.40 6.15 4.13
N ASN A 98 8.57 6.72 4.43
CA ASN A 98 8.69 7.99 5.13
C ASN A 98 8.03 9.13 4.35
N SER A 99 8.18 9.13 3.03
CA SER A 99 7.53 10.13 2.18
C SER A 99 6.00 10.02 2.23
N LEU A 100 5.46 8.80 2.32
CA LEU A 100 4.02 8.57 2.46
C LEU A 100 3.51 9.04 3.82
N GLU A 101 4.22 8.73 4.89
CA GLU A 101 3.84 9.15 6.24
C GLU A 101 3.83 10.68 6.35
N SER A 102 4.90 11.36 5.91
CA SER A 102 4.97 12.83 5.91
C SER A 102 3.81 13.46 5.15
N ARG A 103 3.52 12.93 3.96
CA ARG A 103 2.42 13.38 3.10
C ARG A 103 1.04 13.20 3.74
N MET A 104 0.80 12.05 4.37
CA MET A 104 -0.42 11.78 5.10
C MET A 104 -0.57 12.70 6.31
N SER A 105 0.52 12.96 7.04
CA SER A 105 0.52 13.88 8.18
C SER A 105 0.16 15.32 7.77
N ILE A 106 0.71 15.84 6.66
CA ILE A 106 0.34 17.16 6.12
C ILE A 106 -1.14 17.19 5.74
N PHE A 107 -1.64 16.11 5.14
CA PHE A 107 -3.03 16.00 4.75
C PHE A 107 -3.99 15.97 5.95
N PHE A 108 -3.65 15.21 7.00
CA PHE A 108 -4.40 15.22 8.27
C PHE A 108 -4.36 16.58 8.93
N PHE A 109 -3.18 17.22 8.95
CA PHE A 109 -3.03 18.56 9.49
C PHE A 109 -4.01 19.53 8.81
N LEU A 110 -3.99 19.63 7.48
CA LEU A 110 -4.90 20.52 6.76
C LEU A 110 -6.37 20.13 6.96
N GLY A 111 -6.69 18.83 6.92
CA GLY A 111 -8.07 18.35 7.09
C GLY A 111 -8.65 18.55 8.49
N VAL A 112 -7.82 18.66 9.53
CA VAL A 112 -8.24 18.90 10.92
C VAL A 112 -8.20 20.40 11.25
N PHE A 113 -7.09 21.07 10.95
CA PHE A 113 -6.86 22.44 11.38
C PHE A 113 -7.68 23.47 10.57
N ILE A 114 -8.10 23.18 9.34
CA ILE A 114 -8.93 24.13 8.58
C ILE A 114 -10.36 24.20 9.16
N PRO A 115 -11.09 23.08 9.38
CA PRO A 115 -12.39 23.14 10.06
C PRO A 115 -12.32 23.80 11.44
N LEU A 116 -11.28 23.49 12.24
CA LEU A 116 -11.08 24.09 13.55
C LEU A 116 -10.74 25.58 13.46
N GLY A 117 -9.81 25.96 12.57
CA GLY A 117 -9.42 27.34 12.34
C GLY A 117 -10.60 28.18 11.86
N LEU A 118 -11.48 27.62 11.03
CA LEU A 118 -12.74 28.28 10.65
C LEU A 118 -13.65 28.49 11.87
N SER A 119 -13.81 27.48 12.73
CA SER A 119 -14.61 27.63 13.95
C SER A 119 -14.06 28.67 14.93
N LEU A 120 -12.73 28.80 15.03
CA LEU A 120 -12.07 29.78 15.89
C LEU A 120 -12.05 31.18 15.28
N SER A 121 -11.82 31.30 13.97
CA SER A 121 -11.85 32.60 13.27
C SER A 121 -13.20 33.29 13.45
N LEU A 122 -14.28 32.52 13.48
CA LEU A 122 -15.64 33.02 13.73
C LEU A 122 -15.81 33.67 15.10
N ILE A 123 -15.02 33.26 16.09
CA ILE A 123 -15.07 33.86 17.43
C ILE A 123 -14.39 35.24 17.41
N ILE A 124 -13.40 35.44 16.54
CA ILE A 124 -12.52 36.62 16.56
C ILE A 124 -12.98 37.69 15.55
N SER A 125 -13.55 37.30 14.41
CA SER A 125 -13.92 38.21 13.33
C SER A 125 -15.42 38.31 13.12
N SER A 126 -15.91 39.48 12.70
CA SER A 126 -17.29 39.65 12.22
C SER A 126 -17.60 38.62 11.12
N TYR A 127 -18.75 37.97 11.21
CA TYR A 127 -19.15 36.94 10.26
C TYR A 127 -19.39 37.51 8.86
N ASN A 128 -18.67 36.98 7.86
CA ASN A 128 -18.93 37.25 6.45
C ASN A 128 -19.20 35.94 5.69
N PRO A 129 -20.46 35.61 5.35
CA PRO A 129 -20.82 34.32 4.75
C PRO A 129 -20.13 34.07 3.40
N ILE A 130 -19.85 35.13 2.64
CA ILE A 130 -19.18 35.04 1.33
C ILE A 130 -17.74 34.56 1.53
N LEU A 131 -17.02 35.16 2.49
CA LEU A 131 -15.64 34.76 2.79
C LEU A 131 -15.58 33.30 3.24
N PHE A 132 -16.53 32.85 4.09
CA PHE A 132 -16.62 31.45 4.50
C PHE A 132 -16.84 30.50 3.32
N PHE A 133 -17.74 30.86 2.40
CA PHE A 133 -18.00 30.05 1.22
C PHE A 133 -16.77 29.93 0.31
N VAL A 134 -16.04 31.04 0.10
CA VAL A 134 -14.80 31.04 -0.68
C VAL A 134 -13.74 30.14 -0.02
N VAL A 135 -13.54 30.25 1.29
CA VAL A 135 -12.56 29.41 2.01
C VAL A 135 -12.96 27.93 1.94
N LEU A 136 -14.25 27.60 2.04
CA LEU A 136 -14.74 26.24 1.93
C LEU A 136 -14.49 25.63 0.53
N LEU A 137 -14.70 26.41 -0.54
CA LEU A 137 -14.36 25.99 -1.90
C LEU A 137 -12.85 25.75 -2.04
N LEU A 138 -12.03 26.69 -1.57
CA LEU A 138 -10.57 26.59 -1.61
C LEU A 138 -10.09 25.34 -0.86
N PHE A 139 -10.65 25.10 0.32
CA PHE A 139 -10.39 23.91 1.14
C PHE A 139 -10.70 22.61 0.38
N PHE A 140 -11.87 22.54 -0.27
CA PHE A 140 -12.24 21.39 -1.08
C PHE A 140 -11.24 21.15 -2.22
N PHE A 141 -10.81 22.19 -2.93
CA PHE A 141 -9.84 22.06 -4.02
C PHE A 141 -8.47 21.61 -3.53
N VAL A 142 -7.99 22.14 -2.40
CA VAL A 142 -6.72 21.75 -1.78
C VAL A 142 -6.73 20.28 -1.39
N LEU A 143 -7.75 19.83 -0.64
CA LEU A 143 -7.87 18.43 -0.26
C LEU A 143 -8.00 17.50 -1.47
N ARG A 144 -8.77 17.91 -2.49
CA ARG A 144 -8.90 17.13 -3.74
C ARG A 144 -7.56 16.99 -4.47
N GLY A 145 -6.81 18.09 -4.58
CA GLY A 145 -5.51 18.12 -5.24
C GLY A 145 -4.50 17.20 -4.54
N LEU A 146 -4.41 17.31 -3.21
CA LEU A 146 -3.58 16.45 -2.37
C LEU A 146 -3.96 14.98 -2.52
N THR A 147 -5.25 14.65 -2.36
CA THR A 147 -5.76 13.28 -2.50
C THR A 147 -5.44 12.67 -3.86
N ARG A 148 -5.59 13.43 -4.96
CA ARG A 148 -5.26 12.96 -6.31
C ARG A 148 -3.77 12.70 -6.47
N SER A 149 -2.92 13.55 -5.89
CA SER A 149 -1.46 13.40 -5.88
C SER A 149 -1.02 12.14 -5.12
N PHE A 150 -1.71 11.81 -4.02
CA PHE A 150 -1.40 10.64 -3.20
C PHE A 150 -1.89 9.31 -3.80
N ILE A 151 -3.14 9.22 -4.25
CA ILE A 151 -3.74 7.96 -4.72
C ILE A 151 -3.06 7.42 -5.98
N ARG A 152 -2.69 8.29 -6.94
CA ARG A 152 -2.11 7.86 -8.23
C ARG A 152 -0.75 7.15 -8.11
N LYS A 153 0.00 7.39 -7.02
CA LYS A 153 1.33 6.79 -6.83
C LYS A 153 1.29 5.47 -6.04
N ASN A 154 0.20 5.22 -5.29
CA ASN A 154 0.11 4.12 -4.35
C ASN A 154 -0.50 2.84 -4.95
N SER A 155 -1.34 2.98 -5.99
CA SER A 155 -2.07 1.85 -6.60
C SER A 155 -1.15 0.80 -7.24
N PHE A 156 0.01 1.20 -7.77
CA PHE A 156 0.92 0.29 -8.49
C PHE A 156 1.72 -0.65 -7.57
N LEU A 157 1.86 -0.31 -6.28
CA LEU A 157 2.61 -1.12 -5.31
C LEU A 157 1.69 -1.81 -4.27
N LEU A 158 0.44 -1.36 -4.12
CA LEU A 158 -0.56 -1.97 -3.22
C LEU A 158 -1.23 -3.22 -3.82
N SER A 159 -1.27 -3.32 -5.16
CA SER A 159 -2.07 -4.33 -5.86
C SER A 159 -1.48 -5.74 -5.91
N ILE A 160 -0.18 -5.92 -5.65
CA ILE A 160 0.50 -7.22 -5.91
C ILE A 160 0.44 -8.16 -4.70
N SER A 161 0.03 -7.72 -3.50
CA SER A 161 0.05 -8.60 -2.33
C SER A 161 -1.15 -8.54 -1.39
N LEU A 162 -1.95 -7.46 -1.39
CA LEU A 162 -3.12 -7.35 -0.51
C LEU A 162 -4.34 -8.17 -0.99
N TYR A 163 -4.30 -8.70 -2.22
CA TYR A 163 -5.41 -9.44 -2.83
C TYR A 163 -5.20 -10.96 -2.88
N ASP A 164 -4.06 -11.47 -2.41
CA ASP A 164 -3.88 -12.92 -2.27
C ASP A 164 -4.79 -13.39 -1.11
N SER A 165 -5.61 -14.42 -1.35
CA SER A 165 -6.46 -15.01 -0.31
C SER A 165 -5.60 -15.51 0.85
N LYS A 166 -6.17 -15.55 2.06
CA LYS A 166 -5.46 -16.06 3.25
C LYS A 166 -4.82 -17.43 2.98
N GLU A 167 -5.55 -18.30 2.28
CA GLU A 167 -5.09 -19.62 1.84
C GLU A 167 -3.85 -19.57 0.96
N ILE A 168 -3.81 -18.71 -0.07
CA ILE A 168 -2.65 -18.59 -0.97
C ILE A 168 -1.41 -18.09 -0.21
N ARG A 169 -1.61 -17.21 0.77
CA ARG A 169 -0.53 -16.70 1.61
C ARG A 169 0.03 -17.78 2.54
N GLU A 170 -0.83 -18.60 3.13
CA GLU A 170 -0.43 -19.75 3.95
C GLU A 170 0.32 -20.80 3.11
N GLU A 171 -0.20 -21.15 1.92
CA GLU A 171 0.47 -22.03 0.94
C GLU A 171 1.89 -21.52 0.61
N TYR A 172 2.02 -20.23 0.30
CA TYR A 172 3.32 -19.64 -0.06
C TYR A 172 4.33 -19.69 1.11
N GLN A 173 3.89 -19.45 2.34
CA GLN A 173 4.75 -19.54 3.52
C GLN A 173 5.21 -20.97 3.80
N ASP A 174 4.29 -21.93 3.71
CA ASP A 174 4.58 -23.35 3.87
C ASP A 174 5.55 -23.84 2.77
N PHE A 175 5.33 -23.41 1.52
CA PHE A 175 6.25 -23.71 0.42
C PHE A 175 7.65 -23.14 0.65
N LEU A 176 7.77 -21.88 1.10
CA LEU A 176 9.08 -21.31 1.43
C LEU A 176 9.79 -22.06 2.57
N LYS A 177 9.03 -22.60 3.54
CA LYS A 177 9.59 -23.45 4.60
C LYS A 177 10.09 -24.77 4.03
N PHE A 178 9.31 -25.41 3.16
CA PHE A 178 9.73 -26.60 2.42
C PHE A 178 11.02 -26.35 1.63
N LEU A 179 11.07 -25.28 0.83
CA LEU A 179 12.27 -24.88 0.09
C LEU A 179 13.45 -24.66 1.03
N SER A 180 13.25 -24.03 2.19
CA SER A 180 14.32 -23.81 3.16
C SER A 180 14.92 -25.12 3.68
N LEU A 181 14.08 -26.11 3.97
CA LEU A 181 14.53 -27.44 4.40
C LEU A 181 15.19 -28.20 3.25
N LEU A 182 14.65 -28.06 2.04
CA LEU A 182 15.21 -28.65 0.83
C LEU A 182 16.63 -28.13 0.57
N SER A 183 16.89 -26.82 0.68
CA SER A 183 18.26 -26.28 0.52
C SER A 183 19.26 -26.89 1.50
N ILE A 184 18.84 -27.19 2.73
CA ILE A 184 19.73 -27.78 3.73
C ILE A 184 20.02 -29.25 3.36
N ASN A 185 19.00 -29.99 2.94
CA ASN A 185 19.14 -31.40 2.62
C ASN A 185 19.89 -31.66 1.30
N LEU A 186 19.76 -30.77 0.31
CA LEU A 186 20.46 -30.86 -0.98
C LEU A 186 21.99 -30.79 -0.86
N LEU A 187 22.52 -30.27 0.24
CA LEU A 187 23.96 -30.26 0.52
C LEU A 187 24.52 -31.65 0.85
N HIS A 188 23.66 -32.59 1.26
CA HIS A 188 24.06 -33.87 1.82
C HIS A 188 23.42 -35.08 1.12
N PHE A 189 22.33 -34.86 0.37
CA PHE A 189 21.55 -35.92 -0.26
C PHE A 189 21.25 -35.56 -1.71
N ASN A 190 21.02 -36.60 -2.53
CA ASN A 190 20.46 -36.44 -3.88
C ASN A 190 19.07 -35.79 -3.82
N PRO A 191 18.62 -35.12 -4.91
CA PRO A 191 17.38 -34.35 -4.93
C PRO A 191 16.14 -35.10 -4.42
N GLU A 192 15.97 -36.37 -4.79
CA GLU A 192 14.82 -37.17 -4.39
C GLU A 192 14.78 -37.40 -2.87
N ASN A 193 15.91 -37.80 -2.29
CA ASN A 193 16.02 -38.01 -0.84
C ASN A 193 15.96 -36.68 -0.08
N ALA A 194 16.50 -35.60 -0.66
CA ALA A 194 16.43 -34.27 -0.08
C ALA A 194 14.98 -33.76 0.00
N ILE A 195 14.17 -34.02 -1.03
CA ILE A 195 12.72 -33.73 -1.07
C ILE A 195 11.99 -34.53 0.00
N ILE A 196 12.24 -35.83 0.11
CA ILE A 196 11.63 -36.69 1.13
C ILE A 196 11.93 -36.16 2.53
N LYS A 197 13.20 -35.85 2.83
CA LYS A 197 13.62 -35.33 4.13
C LYS A 197 13.09 -33.93 4.40
N ALA A 198 12.95 -33.10 3.37
CA ALA A 198 12.33 -31.79 3.51
C ALA A 198 10.85 -31.92 3.85
N TYR A 199 10.13 -32.81 3.15
CA TYR A 199 8.74 -33.13 3.42
C TYR A 199 8.52 -33.59 4.88
N GLU A 200 9.32 -34.53 5.39
CA GLU A 200 9.17 -35.07 6.75
C GLU A 200 9.29 -33.99 7.85
N ASN A 201 9.97 -32.89 7.56
CA ASN A 201 10.20 -31.79 8.50
C ASN A 201 9.33 -30.54 8.23
N THR A 202 8.40 -30.59 7.26
CA THR A 202 7.46 -29.49 6.97
C THR A 202 6.26 -29.42 7.93
N SER A 203 5.43 -28.38 7.81
CA SER A 203 4.17 -28.26 8.55
C SER A 203 3.20 -29.38 8.16
N ARG A 204 2.39 -29.85 9.12
CA ARG A 204 1.43 -30.94 8.91
C ARG A 204 0.40 -30.64 7.81
N SER A 205 -0.08 -29.39 7.73
CA SER A 205 -0.95 -28.91 6.65
C SER A 205 -0.35 -29.14 5.27
N PHE A 206 0.93 -28.77 5.12
CA PHE A 206 1.65 -28.90 3.87
C PHE A 206 2.06 -30.35 3.57
N GLN A 207 2.32 -31.15 4.60
CA GLN A 207 2.52 -32.58 4.47
C GLN A 207 1.27 -33.28 3.93
N GLU A 208 0.09 -32.98 4.46
CA GLU A 208 -1.17 -33.56 3.97
C GLU A 208 -1.42 -33.21 2.49
N PHE A 209 -1.06 -31.98 2.10
CA PHE A 209 -1.10 -31.54 0.70
C PHE A 209 -0.10 -32.27 -0.20
N LEU A 210 1.16 -32.43 0.24
CA LEU A 210 2.22 -33.06 -0.54
C LEU A 210 2.20 -34.59 -0.52
N PHE A 211 1.54 -35.21 0.47
CA PHE A 211 1.50 -36.65 0.69
C PHE A 211 1.23 -37.47 -0.58
N PRO A 212 0.18 -37.20 -1.39
CA PRO A 212 -0.11 -38.00 -2.58
C PRO A 212 0.99 -37.91 -3.65
N ILE A 213 1.77 -36.82 -3.67
CA ILE A 213 2.85 -36.60 -4.65
C ILE A 213 4.15 -37.25 -4.15
N VAL A 214 4.49 -37.06 -2.87
CA VAL A 214 5.70 -37.64 -2.26
C VAL A 214 5.62 -39.15 -2.13
N LEU A 215 4.43 -39.71 -1.88
CA LEU A 215 4.24 -41.16 -1.83
C LEU A 215 4.64 -41.82 -3.14
N LYS A 216 4.25 -41.24 -4.29
CA LYS A 216 4.64 -41.73 -5.61
C LYS A 216 6.15 -41.74 -5.80
N LEU A 217 6.82 -40.68 -5.34
CA LEU A 217 8.28 -40.58 -5.40
C LEU A 217 8.97 -41.62 -4.51
N LYS A 218 8.38 -41.97 -3.34
CA LYS A 218 8.87 -43.05 -2.47
C LYS A 218 8.65 -44.45 -3.03
N THR A 219 7.54 -44.71 -3.73
CA THR A 219 7.11 -46.08 -4.06
C THR A 219 7.22 -46.48 -5.53
N PHE A 220 7.27 -45.55 -6.50
CA PHE A 220 7.02 -45.87 -7.91
C PHE A 220 8.12 -45.49 -8.93
N ASN A 221 9.40 -45.35 -8.55
CA ASN A 221 10.46 -44.87 -9.47
C ASN A 221 10.02 -43.61 -10.25
N TYR A 222 9.28 -42.73 -9.57
CA TYR A 222 8.73 -41.51 -10.17
C TYR A 222 9.87 -40.53 -10.41
N SER A 223 9.98 -39.98 -11.63
CA SER A 223 11.08 -39.08 -11.96
C SER A 223 10.95 -37.74 -11.23
N LEU A 224 12.07 -37.10 -10.92
CA LEU A 224 12.10 -35.78 -10.31
C LEU A 224 11.31 -34.74 -11.12
N GLU A 225 11.43 -34.76 -12.45
CA GLU A 225 10.63 -33.90 -13.34
C GLU A 225 9.13 -34.14 -13.18
N SER A 226 8.69 -35.41 -13.14
CA SER A 226 7.27 -35.73 -12.99
C SER A 226 6.72 -35.32 -11.61
N PHE A 227 7.55 -35.39 -10.56
CA PHE A 227 7.22 -34.86 -9.24
C PHE A 227 7.03 -33.33 -9.29
N LEU A 228 7.95 -32.61 -9.93
CA LEU A 228 7.91 -31.14 -9.99
C LEU A 228 6.80 -30.61 -10.88
N ALA A 229 6.48 -31.30 -11.97
CA ALA A 229 5.32 -30.99 -12.81
C ALA A 229 4.02 -31.15 -12.01
N GLN A 230 3.85 -32.27 -11.31
CA GLN A 230 2.65 -32.49 -10.51
C GLN A 230 2.56 -31.52 -9.32
N LEU A 231 3.69 -31.16 -8.72
CA LEU A 231 3.77 -30.14 -7.69
C LEU A 231 3.32 -28.77 -8.24
N PHE A 232 3.85 -28.37 -9.39
CA PHE A 232 3.45 -27.12 -10.05
C PHE A 232 1.93 -27.04 -10.28
N ASP A 233 1.32 -28.10 -10.83
CA ASP A 233 -0.11 -28.16 -11.13
C ASP A 233 -0.98 -28.07 -9.86
N SER A 234 -0.46 -28.55 -8.73
CA SER A 234 -1.16 -28.55 -7.44
C SER A 234 -1.14 -27.21 -6.72
N LEU A 235 -0.19 -26.32 -7.04
CA LEU A 235 -0.03 -25.02 -6.39
C LEU A 235 -1.07 -24.02 -6.91
N LYS A 236 -1.78 -23.33 -6.00
CA LYS A 236 -2.77 -22.32 -6.37
C LYS A 236 -2.14 -20.96 -6.65
N GLY A 237 -1.07 -20.62 -5.91
CA GLY A 237 -0.44 -19.32 -5.98
C GLY A 237 0.49 -19.17 -7.18
N LYS A 238 0.24 -18.17 -8.05
CA LYS A 238 1.15 -17.86 -9.17
C LYS A 238 2.59 -17.63 -8.72
N LYS A 239 2.81 -16.95 -7.58
CA LYS A 239 4.16 -16.75 -7.02
C LYS A 239 4.82 -18.07 -6.63
N THR A 240 4.04 -19.00 -6.06
CA THR A 240 4.50 -20.33 -5.66
C THR A 240 4.85 -21.19 -6.87
N GLN A 241 3.98 -21.20 -7.88
CA GLN A 241 4.18 -21.86 -9.18
C GLN A 241 5.47 -21.39 -9.85
N LEU A 242 5.66 -20.08 -9.89
CA LEU A 242 6.85 -19.41 -10.43
C LEU A 242 8.15 -19.89 -9.72
N LEU A 243 8.13 -19.97 -8.40
CA LEU A 243 9.26 -20.54 -7.63
C LEU A 243 9.47 -22.04 -7.91
N CYS A 244 8.39 -22.79 -8.15
CA CYS A 244 8.46 -24.22 -8.47
C CYS A 244 9.09 -24.48 -9.86
N GLU A 245 8.76 -23.69 -10.88
CA GLU A 245 9.42 -23.75 -12.20
C GLU A 245 10.93 -23.49 -12.07
N SER A 246 11.27 -22.47 -11.29
CA SER A 246 12.65 -22.08 -11.01
C SER A 246 13.43 -23.21 -10.32
N LEU A 247 12.77 -23.91 -9.39
CA LEU A 247 13.35 -25.06 -8.71
C LEU A 247 13.67 -26.22 -9.66
N ASN A 248 12.79 -26.50 -10.62
CA ASN A 248 13.03 -27.54 -11.62
C ASN A 248 14.35 -27.31 -12.36
N ILE A 249 14.55 -26.08 -12.85
CA ILE A 249 15.76 -25.71 -13.59
C ILE A 249 17.02 -25.83 -12.71
N MET A 250 16.94 -25.47 -11.43
CA MET A 250 18.09 -25.58 -10.53
C MET A 250 18.49 -27.03 -10.29
N LEU A 251 17.51 -27.87 -9.97
CA LEU A 251 17.76 -29.26 -9.61
C LEU A 251 18.22 -30.10 -10.78
N THR A 252 17.85 -29.75 -12.02
CA THR A 252 18.32 -30.44 -13.22
C THR A 252 19.79 -30.19 -13.56
N ASN A 253 20.39 -29.10 -13.07
CA ASN A 253 21.79 -28.78 -13.37
C ASN A 253 22.76 -29.37 -12.34
N ASP A 254 22.63 -28.96 -11.08
CA ASP A 254 23.53 -29.38 -10.00
C ASP A 254 22.86 -29.17 -8.64
N SER A 255 22.72 -30.25 -7.87
CA SER A 255 22.09 -30.23 -6.55
C SER A 255 22.83 -29.36 -5.52
N TYR A 256 24.15 -29.30 -5.59
CA TYR A 256 24.95 -28.52 -4.65
C TYR A 256 24.80 -27.01 -4.93
N ASN A 257 24.94 -26.62 -6.20
CA ASN A 257 24.71 -25.24 -6.61
C ASN A 257 23.25 -24.82 -6.42
N ALA A 258 22.29 -25.73 -6.67
CA ALA A 258 20.88 -25.51 -6.34
C ALA A 258 20.69 -25.19 -4.86
N ALA A 259 21.33 -25.93 -3.95
CA ALA A 259 21.26 -25.67 -2.52
C ALA A 259 21.71 -24.26 -2.13
N ILE A 260 22.87 -23.81 -2.66
CA ILE A 260 23.43 -22.48 -2.40
C ILE A 260 22.51 -21.39 -2.94
N ASN A 261 22.09 -21.52 -4.20
CA ASN A 261 21.23 -20.54 -4.87
C ASN A 261 19.88 -20.42 -4.17
N LEU A 262 19.27 -21.56 -3.85
CA LEU A 262 17.97 -21.61 -3.19
C LEU A 262 18.02 -21.01 -1.78
N LYS A 263 19.13 -21.20 -1.03
CA LYS A 263 19.35 -20.54 0.25
C LYS A 263 19.47 -19.01 0.11
N ALA A 264 20.21 -18.52 -0.88
CA ALA A 264 20.35 -17.08 -1.14
C ALA A 264 19.00 -16.43 -1.52
N ILE A 265 18.24 -17.09 -2.38
CA ILE A 265 16.90 -16.69 -2.79
C ILE A 265 15.96 -16.60 -1.59
N ILE A 266 15.89 -17.65 -0.77
CA ILE A 266 15.00 -17.67 0.39
C ILE A 266 15.34 -16.54 1.35
N LYS A 267 16.64 -16.25 1.56
CA LYS A 267 17.08 -15.11 2.37
C LYS A 267 16.52 -13.79 1.82
N THR A 268 16.62 -13.59 0.52
CA THR A 268 16.09 -12.38 -0.17
C THR A 268 14.57 -12.30 -0.09
N ILE A 269 13.85 -13.41 -0.34
CA ILE A 269 12.39 -13.46 -0.24
C ILE A 269 11.93 -13.19 1.20
N LYS A 270 12.57 -13.80 2.20
CA LYS A 270 12.25 -13.56 3.63
C LYS A 270 12.43 -12.09 3.99
N ARG A 271 13.50 -11.44 3.52
CA ARG A 271 13.73 -10.01 3.71
C ARG A 271 12.62 -9.17 3.07
N HIS A 272 12.20 -9.50 1.84
CA HIS A 272 11.05 -8.84 1.20
C HIS A 272 9.73 -9.04 1.95
N LEU A 273 9.48 -10.24 2.47
CA LEU A 273 8.29 -10.52 3.27
C LEU A 273 8.25 -9.71 4.57
N LEU A 274 9.41 -9.51 5.22
CA LEU A 274 9.51 -8.65 6.40
C LEU A 274 9.16 -7.19 6.07
N LEU A 275 9.75 -6.64 5.00
CA LEU A 275 9.46 -5.27 4.53
C LEU A 275 7.98 -5.12 4.16
N GLU A 276 7.39 -6.15 3.53
CA GLU A 276 5.98 -6.17 3.20
C GLU A 276 5.11 -6.16 4.47
N GLN A 277 5.45 -6.97 5.47
CA GLN A 277 4.76 -6.99 6.76
C GLN A 277 4.83 -5.63 7.46
N GLU A 278 6.02 -5.03 7.56
CA GLU A 278 6.20 -3.69 8.11
C GLU A 278 5.28 -2.67 7.42
N ARG A 279 5.22 -2.69 6.09
CA ARG A 279 4.32 -1.83 5.33
C ARG A 279 2.85 -2.10 5.61
N THR A 280 2.42 -3.37 5.71
CA THR A 280 1.04 -3.67 6.08
C THR A 280 0.70 -3.16 7.47
N ASN A 281 1.64 -3.20 8.41
CA ASN A 281 1.46 -2.64 9.75
C ASN A 281 1.35 -1.11 9.72
N ILE A 282 2.19 -0.44 8.91
CA ILE A 282 2.11 1.01 8.71
C ILE A 282 0.76 1.40 8.11
N ILE A 283 0.30 0.69 7.06
CA ILE A 283 -1.03 0.94 6.46
C ILE A 283 -2.14 0.75 7.49
N LYS A 284 -2.12 -0.35 8.27
CA LYS A 284 -3.07 -0.56 9.36
C LYS A 284 -3.04 0.58 10.39
N GLY A 285 -1.85 1.06 10.73
CA GLY A 285 -1.68 2.22 11.60
C GLY A 285 -2.29 3.50 11.03
N GLN A 286 -2.10 3.77 9.74
CA GLN A 286 -2.73 4.90 9.06
C GLN A 286 -4.27 4.75 8.99
N ASN A 287 -4.78 3.53 8.76
CA ASN A 287 -6.20 3.23 8.80
C ASN A 287 -6.82 3.49 10.17
N PHE A 288 -6.09 3.13 11.23
CA PHE A 288 -6.49 3.45 12.58
C PHE A 288 -6.53 4.96 12.82
N LYS A 289 -5.47 5.70 12.44
CA LYS A 289 -5.42 7.17 12.55
C LYS A 289 -6.61 7.85 11.84
N VAL A 290 -6.97 7.41 10.63
CA VAL A 290 -8.14 7.94 9.90
C VAL A 290 -9.42 7.76 10.68
N LYS A 291 -9.67 6.56 11.21
CA LYS A 291 -10.89 6.28 11.99
C LYS A 291 -10.94 7.13 13.25
N VAL A 292 -9.80 7.29 13.93
CA VAL A 292 -9.68 8.17 15.09
C VAL A 292 -10.01 9.62 14.73
N PHE A 293 -9.45 10.17 13.65
CA PHE A 293 -9.76 11.53 13.22
C PHE A 293 -11.20 11.71 12.73
N GLN A 294 -11.79 10.70 12.09
CA GLN A 294 -13.20 10.72 11.71
C GLN A 294 -14.15 10.76 12.90
N PHE A 295 -13.70 10.27 14.06
CA PHE A 295 -14.44 10.35 15.31
C PHE A 295 -14.18 11.65 16.06
N ILE A 296 -12.91 12.04 16.21
CA ILE A 296 -12.50 13.21 17.00
C ILE A 296 -12.92 14.52 16.33
N LEU A 297 -12.75 14.65 15.01
CA LEU A 297 -13.02 15.89 14.29
C LEU A 297 -14.47 16.39 14.44
N PRO A 298 -15.53 15.59 14.14
CA PRO A 298 -16.91 16.02 14.34
C PRO A 298 -17.21 16.37 15.81
N LEU A 299 -16.60 15.64 16.75
CA LEU A 299 -16.79 15.88 18.18
C LEU A 299 -16.21 17.24 18.61
N ILE A 300 -14.96 17.53 18.24
CA ILE A 300 -14.31 18.81 18.62
C ILE A 300 -15.01 19.97 17.92
N VAL A 301 -15.22 19.88 16.59
CA VAL A 301 -15.85 20.98 15.84
C VAL A 301 -17.26 21.21 16.36
N GLY A 302 -18.06 20.16 16.63
CA GLY A 302 -19.40 20.32 17.16
C GLY A 302 -19.46 20.95 18.55
N ILE A 303 -18.47 20.68 19.43
CA ILE A 303 -18.33 21.40 20.70
C ILE A 303 -18.07 22.90 20.45
N PHE A 304 -17.12 23.24 19.57
CA PHE A 304 -16.86 24.64 19.23
C PHE A 304 -18.08 25.33 18.60
N SER A 305 -18.81 24.63 17.73
CA SER A 305 -20.07 25.10 17.14
C SER A 305 -21.11 25.45 18.20
N GLY A 306 -21.23 24.64 19.26
CA GLY A 306 -22.20 24.87 20.33
C GLY A 306 -21.80 25.99 21.29
N ILE A 307 -20.50 26.26 21.42
CA ILE A 307 -19.96 27.39 22.20
C ILE A 307 -20.11 28.73 21.48
N LEU A 308 -20.10 28.71 20.16
CA LEU A 308 -20.08 29.89 19.29
C LEU A 308 -21.15 30.94 19.59
N PRO A 309 -22.44 30.60 19.82
CA PRO A 309 -23.51 31.60 20.03
C PRO A 309 -23.29 32.48 21.26
N ILE A 310 -22.57 31.98 22.25
CA ILE A 310 -22.32 32.68 23.52
C ILE A 310 -21.02 33.46 23.45
N MET A 311 -19.99 32.88 22.83
CA MET A 311 -18.74 33.60 22.59
C MET A 311 -18.96 34.85 21.73
N THR A 312 -19.83 34.77 20.71
CA THR A 312 -20.12 35.94 19.86
C THR A 312 -20.87 37.03 20.62
N LYS A 313 -21.71 36.67 21.61
CA LYS A 313 -22.33 37.65 22.51
C LYS A 313 -21.32 38.28 23.44
N MET A 314 -20.48 37.47 24.10
CA MET A 314 -19.43 37.95 24.99
C MET A 314 -18.48 38.91 24.27
N VAL A 315 -18.04 38.57 23.06
CA VAL A 315 -17.15 39.42 22.26
C VAL A 315 -17.84 40.72 21.81
N ALA A 316 -19.14 40.69 21.52
CA ALA A 316 -19.91 41.89 21.21
C ALA A 316 -20.06 42.83 22.43
N ASP A 317 -20.10 42.28 23.65
CA ASP A 317 -20.17 43.07 24.88
C ASP A 317 -18.80 43.68 25.29
N PHE A 318 -17.69 43.19 24.74
CA PHE A 318 -16.38 43.81 24.89
C PHE A 318 -16.21 44.95 23.87
N ASP A 319 -16.51 46.18 24.27
CA ASP A 319 -16.15 47.39 23.52
C ASP A 319 -14.62 47.47 23.36
N TYR A 320 -14.11 46.89 22.28
CA TYR A 320 -12.70 46.89 21.95
C TYR A 320 -12.33 48.17 21.21
N ASP A 321 -12.04 49.23 21.97
CA ASP A 321 -11.52 50.51 21.47
C ASP A 321 -10.01 50.36 21.12
N ILE A 322 -9.64 49.35 20.32
CA ILE A 322 -8.26 49.18 19.83
C ILE A 322 -8.06 50.15 18.67
N GLY A 323 -7.47 51.29 18.98
CA GLY A 323 -7.00 52.25 18.00
C GLY A 323 -6.08 51.64 16.93
N MET A 324 -6.20 52.19 15.72
CA MET A 324 -5.24 52.19 14.61
C MET A 324 -5.20 51.03 13.60
N LEU A 325 -6.03 50.00 13.70
CA LEU A 325 -6.28 49.06 12.57
C LEU A 325 -7.79 48.79 12.46
N SER A 326 -8.57 49.83 12.20
CA SER A 326 -10.01 49.72 11.95
C SER A 326 -10.27 49.07 10.59
N LEU A 327 -10.09 47.75 10.54
CA LEU A 327 -10.87 46.94 9.60
C LEU A 327 -12.35 47.18 9.95
N PRO A 328 -13.22 47.50 8.99
CA PRO A 328 -14.61 47.91 9.23
C PRO A 328 -15.49 46.69 9.52
N PHE A 329 -15.11 45.93 10.53
CA PHE A 329 -15.80 44.74 10.97
C PHE A 329 -16.57 45.11 12.23
N GLU A 330 -17.76 45.67 12.04
CA GLU A 330 -18.72 45.82 13.13
C GLU A 330 -19.03 44.42 13.67
N ILE A 331 -18.76 44.21 14.96
CA ILE A 331 -19.10 42.98 15.67
C ILE A 331 -20.60 43.05 15.96
N SER A 332 -21.42 42.86 14.92
CA SER A 332 -22.86 42.76 15.09
C SER A 332 -23.21 41.39 15.67
N ASN A 333 -24.13 41.36 16.64
CA ASN A 333 -24.72 40.12 17.11
C ASN A 333 -25.22 39.28 15.93
N LEU A 334 -24.73 38.03 15.83
CA LEU A 334 -25.16 37.08 14.80
C LEU A 334 -26.68 36.90 14.84
N THR A 335 -27.31 37.07 13.68
CA THR A 335 -28.71 36.70 13.51
C THR A 335 -28.88 35.18 13.60
N GLN A 336 -30.08 34.71 13.97
CA GLN A 336 -30.37 33.27 14.02
C GLN A 336 -30.12 32.57 12.68
N MET A 337 -30.39 33.25 11.56
CA MET A 337 -30.16 32.68 10.22
C MET A 337 -28.68 32.50 9.91
N GLU A 338 -27.83 33.44 10.32
CA GLU A 338 -26.37 33.33 10.15
C GLU A 338 -25.78 32.20 10.99
N LEU A 339 -26.29 32.01 12.21
CA LEU A 339 -25.90 30.91 13.08
C LEU A 339 -26.27 29.54 12.49
N ILE A 340 -27.47 29.40 11.91
CA ILE A 340 -27.88 28.16 11.20
C ILE A 340 -26.97 27.91 9.99
N LEU A 341 -26.72 28.94 9.18
CA LEU A 341 -25.87 28.84 7.99
C LEU A 341 -24.44 28.41 8.39
N LEU A 342 -23.93 28.97 9.47
CA LEU A 342 -22.61 28.67 10.02
C LEU A 342 -22.51 27.20 10.47
N ILE A 343 -23.51 26.68 11.19
CA ILE A 343 -23.55 25.27 11.58
C ILE A 343 -23.55 24.35 10.35
N ILE A 344 -24.37 24.68 9.33
CA ILE A 344 -24.40 23.91 8.08
C ILE A 344 -23.02 23.91 7.41
N MET A 345 -22.35 25.06 7.36
CA MET A 345 -21.02 25.18 6.75
C MET A 345 -19.96 24.37 7.52
N GLN A 346 -20.02 24.35 8.85
CA GLN A 346 -19.13 23.54 9.68
C GLN A 346 -19.39 22.04 9.48
N ILE A 347 -20.65 21.61 9.41
CA ILE A 347 -21.01 20.22 9.07
C ILE A 347 -20.44 19.83 7.70
N VAL A 348 -20.64 20.66 6.68
CA VAL A 348 -20.11 20.41 5.33
C VAL A 348 -18.58 20.31 5.36
N CYS A 349 -17.91 21.18 6.10
CA CYS A 349 -16.45 21.17 6.25
C CYS A 349 -15.95 19.87 6.89
N VAL A 350 -16.58 19.44 7.99
CA VAL A 350 -16.27 18.17 8.66
C VAL A 350 -16.51 16.98 7.74
N LEU A 351 -17.63 16.96 7.00
CA LEU A 351 -17.93 15.89 6.05
C LEU A 351 -16.88 15.82 4.93
N ILE A 352 -16.49 16.96 4.36
CA ILE A 352 -15.44 17.04 3.34
C ILE A 352 -14.15 16.43 3.89
N SER A 353 -13.68 16.86 5.07
CA SER A 353 -12.49 16.30 5.72
C SER A 353 -12.59 14.79 5.89
N CYS A 354 -13.68 14.29 6.47
CA CYS A 354 -13.85 12.87 6.75
C CYS A 354 -13.93 12.01 5.49
N ILE A 355 -14.59 12.49 4.43
CA ILE A 355 -14.63 11.81 3.12
C ILE A 355 -13.22 11.70 2.55
N TYR A 356 -12.45 12.80 2.58
CA TYR A 356 -11.11 12.84 2.04
C TYR A 356 -10.11 12.02 2.89
N PHE A 357 -10.28 11.94 4.21
CA PHE A 357 -9.52 11.03 5.08
C PHE A 357 -9.67 9.57 4.66
N SER A 358 -10.89 9.06 4.47
CA SER A 358 -11.06 7.68 3.97
C SER A 358 -10.49 7.49 2.57
N ARG A 359 -10.71 8.48 1.69
CA ARG A 359 -10.25 8.39 0.31
C ARG A 359 -8.72 8.36 0.21
N SER A 360 -8.00 9.00 1.14
CA SER A 360 -6.53 8.99 1.18
C SER A 360 -5.93 7.60 1.39
N ILE A 361 -6.66 6.71 2.07
CA ILE A 361 -6.29 5.29 2.27
C ILE A 361 -6.72 4.41 1.09
N GLY A 362 -7.59 4.92 0.21
CA GLY A 362 -8.23 4.13 -0.84
C GLY A 362 -9.49 3.40 -0.37
N ASP A 363 -9.95 3.67 0.85
CA ASP A 363 -11.20 3.13 1.37
C ASP A 363 -12.39 3.95 0.85
N LYS A 364 -13.43 3.26 0.39
CA LYS A 364 -14.70 3.91 0.00
C LYS A 364 -15.52 4.13 1.26
N MET A 365 -15.86 5.39 1.56
CA MET A 365 -16.80 5.69 2.65
C MET A 365 -18.15 5.05 2.39
N LYS A 366 -18.61 4.25 3.36
CA LYS A 366 -19.98 3.73 3.38
C LYS A 366 -20.92 4.82 3.89
N VAL A 367 -22.17 4.80 3.44
CA VAL A 367 -23.21 5.74 3.87
C VAL A 367 -23.40 5.71 5.40
N ILE A 368 -23.33 4.52 6.01
CA ILE A 368 -23.42 4.33 7.46
C ILE A 368 -22.38 5.20 8.19
N ASN A 369 -21.14 5.27 7.70
CA ASN A 369 -20.09 6.06 8.34
C ASN A 369 -20.40 7.56 8.28
N LEU A 370 -20.99 8.05 7.19
CA LEU A 370 -21.41 9.45 7.07
C LEU A 370 -22.51 9.79 8.07
N ILE A 371 -23.49 8.90 8.22
CA ILE A 371 -24.55 9.04 9.22
C ILE A 371 -23.97 9.07 10.64
N THR A 372 -23.03 8.18 10.96
CA THR A 372 -22.39 8.20 12.29
C THR A 372 -21.62 9.48 12.56
N ILE A 373 -20.91 10.02 11.56
CA ILE A 373 -20.18 11.30 11.70
C ILE A 373 -21.15 12.45 11.98
N LEU A 374 -22.27 12.49 11.24
CA LEU A 374 -23.33 13.50 11.45
C LEU A 374 -23.94 13.39 12.84
N LEU A 375 -24.27 12.17 13.30
CA LEU A 375 -24.81 11.95 14.63
C LEU A 375 -23.83 12.40 15.73
N ILE A 376 -22.55 12.05 15.61
CA ILE A 376 -21.52 12.49 16.56
C ILE A 376 -21.46 14.02 16.62
N PHE A 377 -21.45 14.69 15.47
CA PHE A 377 -21.45 16.15 15.40
C PHE A 377 -22.69 16.73 16.09
N ILE A 378 -23.89 16.30 15.71
CA ILE A 378 -25.15 16.82 16.26
C ILE A 378 -25.24 16.58 17.77
N CYS A 379 -24.87 15.40 18.25
CA CYS A 379 -24.83 15.10 19.68
C CYS A 379 -23.83 15.99 20.42
N SER A 380 -22.63 16.20 19.89
CA SER A 380 -21.62 17.06 20.51
C SER A 380 -22.05 18.55 20.55
N TYR A 381 -22.69 19.03 19.49
CA TYR A 381 -23.30 20.36 19.43
C TYR A 381 -24.43 20.51 20.45
N ALA A 382 -25.35 19.55 20.49
CA ALA A 382 -26.47 19.58 21.43
C ALA A 382 -25.99 19.56 22.88
N LEU A 383 -25.05 18.66 23.23
CA LEU A 383 -24.48 18.57 24.57
C LEU A 383 -23.77 19.85 25.00
N SER A 384 -22.94 20.43 24.12
CA SER A 384 -22.25 21.69 24.42
C SER A 384 -23.23 22.85 24.58
N SER A 385 -24.21 23.01 23.68
CA SER A 385 -25.22 24.06 23.80
C SER A 385 -26.05 23.96 25.09
N VAL A 386 -26.47 22.75 25.49
CA VAL A 386 -27.20 22.53 26.76
C VAL A 386 -26.33 22.88 27.96
N PHE A 387 -25.08 22.43 27.98
CA PHE A 387 -24.16 22.70 29.07
C PHE A 387 -23.96 24.20 29.29
N ILE A 388 -23.82 24.97 28.21
CA ILE A 388 -23.58 26.41 28.34
C ILE A 388 -24.87 27.15 28.68
N ASN A 389 -26.02 26.75 28.15
CA ASN A 389 -27.30 27.33 28.57
C ASN A 389 -27.54 27.16 30.08
N LEU A 390 -27.23 25.98 30.63
CA LEU A 390 -27.26 25.73 32.09
C LEU A 390 -26.28 26.64 32.85
N PHE A 391 -25.08 26.82 32.31
CA PHE A 391 -24.08 27.70 32.91
C PHE A 391 -24.52 29.17 32.94
N THR A 392 -25.10 29.67 31.85
CA THR A 392 -25.63 31.03 31.78
C THR A 392 -26.83 31.25 32.71
N LEU A 393 -27.68 30.24 32.90
CA LEU A 393 -28.83 30.29 33.82
C LEU A 393 -28.42 30.32 35.30
N ASN A 394 -27.26 29.76 35.66
CA ASN A 394 -26.77 29.74 37.03
C ASN A 394 -25.93 30.98 37.41
N LEU A 395 -25.57 31.82 36.43
CA LEU A 395 -24.80 33.06 36.63
C LEU A 395 -25.68 34.31 36.71
N ILE A 396 -26.95 34.21 36.29
CA ILE A 396 -28.01 35.21 36.46
C ILE A 396 -28.79 34.84 37.72
#